data_AF-A0A8H7BJU9-F1
#
_entry.id   AF-A0A8H7BJU9-F1
#
_cell.length_a   1.000
_cell.length_b   1.000
_cell.length_c   1.000
_cell.angle_alpha   90.00
_cell.angle_beta   90.00
_cell.angle_gamma   90.00
#
_symmetry.space_group_name_H-M   'P 1'
#
loop_
_entity.id
_entity.type
_entity.pdbx_description
1 polymer ?
#
loop_
_entity_poly.entity_id
_entity_poly.type
_entity_poly.pdbx_seq_one_letter_code
_entity_poly.pdbx_strand_id
1 'polypeptide(L)'
;MKLQLAELHKLEQRLQGIGNDYVNKPLYKTCPLAVFAKRMERIVEMYTNELATKRSLLEEDGWKHITRREEGLVWMSVWLNQPSIVEFDLDEFDDLCKTELGAE
;
A
#
# COMPACT_ATOMS: atom_id res chain seq x y z
N MET A 1 -29.01 25.64 -12.75
CA MET A 1 -29.55 25.32 -11.40
C MET A 1 -30.45 24.07 -11.35
N LYS A 2 -31.42 23.85 -12.26
CA LYS A 2 -32.27 22.63 -12.21
C LYS A 2 -31.51 21.31 -12.45
N LEU A 3 -30.46 21.32 -13.28
CA LEU A 3 -29.63 20.14 -13.53
C LEU A 3 -28.80 19.72 -12.29
N GLN A 4 -28.22 20.69 -11.59
CA GLN A 4 -27.41 20.45 -10.38
C GLN A 4 -28.26 19.90 -9.22
N LEU A 5 -29.52 20.36 -9.10
CA LEU A 5 -30.48 19.84 -8.13
C LEU A 5 -30.90 18.38 -8.40
N ALA A 6 -30.97 17.98 -9.67
CA ALA A 6 -31.30 16.62 -10.06
C ALA A 6 -30.12 15.66 -9.81
N GLU A 7 -28.89 16.12 -10.01
CA GLU A 7 -27.67 15.36 -9.69
C GLU A 7 -27.48 15.19 -8.18
N LEU A 8 -27.74 16.23 -7.38
CA LEU A 8 -27.74 16.14 -5.92
C LEU A 8 -28.76 15.13 -5.39
N HIS A 9 -30.00 15.14 -5.91
CA HIS A 9 -31.01 14.14 -5.54
C HIS A 9 -30.62 12.71 -5.90
N LYS A 10 -29.95 12.50 -7.05
CA LYS A 10 -29.42 11.18 -7.40
C LYS A 10 -28.32 10.73 -6.44
N LEU A 11 -27.47 11.66 -6.00
CA LEU A 11 -26.44 11.40 -5.01
C LEU A 11 -27.04 11.05 -3.64
N GLU A 12 -28.08 11.78 -3.23
CA GLU A 12 -28.81 11.56 -1.99
C GLU A 12 -29.54 10.20 -1.98
N GLN A 13 -30.18 9.83 -3.10
CA GLN A 13 -30.79 8.50 -3.26
C GLN A 13 -29.76 7.36 -3.21
N ARG A 14 -28.56 7.57 -3.78
CA ARG A 14 -27.46 6.57 -3.69
C ARG A 14 -26.91 6.47 -2.27
N LEU A 15 -26.87 7.59 -1.54
CA LEU A 15 -26.42 7.65 -0.15
C LEU A 15 -27.43 7.05 0.83
N GLN A 16 -28.74 7.13 0.58
CA GLN A 16 -29.76 6.53 1.45
C GLN A 16 -29.66 5.00 1.54
N GLY A 17 -29.18 4.34 0.47
CA GLY A 17 -28.94 2.89 0.48
C GLY A 17 -27.61 2.48 1.13
N ILE A 18 -26.58 3.34 1.03
CA ILE A 18 -25.23 3.05 1.52
C ILE A 18 -25.05 3.49 2.97
N GLY A 19 -25.62 4.63 3.34
CA GLY A 19 -25.44 5.25 4.65
C GLY A 19 -25.95 4.39 5.81
N ASN A 20 -27.05 3.67 5.62
CA ASN A 20 -27.59 2.79 6.67
C ASN A 20 -26.70 1.56 6.93
N ASP A 21 -26.04 1.03 5.90
CA ASP A 21 -25.09 -0.07 6.06
C ASP A 21 -23.79 0.41 6.71
N TYR A 22 -23.33 1.62 6.40
CA TYR A 22 -22.15 2.23 7.03
C TYR A 22 -22.36 2.63 8.49
N VAL A 23 -23.58 3.05 8.86
CA VAL A 23 -23.94 3.42 10.23
C VAL A 23 -24.15 2.18 11.10
N ASN A 24 -24.69 1.09 10.55
CA ASN A 24 -25.03 -0.12 11.30
C ASN A 24 -23.96 -1.23 11.23
N LYS A 25 -23.05 -1.18 10.25
CA LYS A 25 -21.87 -2.05 10.18
C LYS A 25 -20.63 -1.18 9.96
N PRO A 26 -19.78 -1.01 10.98
CA PRO A 26 -18.53 -0.30 10.76
C PRO A 26 -17.68 -1.08 9.74
N LEU A 27 -17.15 -0.36 8.74
CA LEU A 27 -16.34 -0.94 7.66
C LEU A 27 -15.09 -1.66 8.20
N TYR A 28 -14.64 -1.23 9.36
CA TYR A 28 -13.53 -1.81 10.13
C TYR A 28 -14.02 -2.12 11.55
N LYS A 29 -13.66 -3.30 12.05
CA LYS A 29 -13.99 -3.84 13.36
C LYS A 29 -13.18 -3.20 14.48
N THR A 30 -11.87 -2.99 14.28
CA THR A 30 -10.95 -2.58 15.36
C THR A 30 -10.11 -1.35 15.03
N CYS A 31 -10.03 -0.96 13.76
CA CYS A 31 -9.14 0.08 13.27
C CYS A 31 -9.89 1.22 12.57
N PRO A 32 -9.65 2.51 12.89
CA PRO A 32 -10.21 3.61 12.11
C PRO A 32 -9.70 3.59 10.66
N LEU A 33 -10.56 3.92 9.68
CA LEU A 33 -10.20 3.96 8.25
C LEU A 33 -8.93 4.79 7.97
N ALA A 34 -8.76 5.93 8.65
CA ALA A 34 -7.58 6.77 8.49
C ALA A 34 -6.28 6.06 8.92
N VAL A 35 -6.34 5.23 9.96
CA VAL A 35 -5.19 4.45 10.44
C VAL A 35 -4.89 3.32 9.44
N PHE A 36 -5.92 2.61 8.98
CA PHE A 36 -5.77 1.56 7.97
C PHE A 36 -5.16 2.09 6.67
N ALA A 37 -5.67 3.22 6.16
CA ALA A 37 -5.15 3.89 4.96
C ALA A 37 -3.67 4.28 5.14
N LYS A 38 -3.31 4.87 6.28
CA LYS A 38 -1.90 5.22 6.58
C LYS A 38 -0.99 3.99 6.63
N ARG A 39 -1.47 2.86 7.16
CA ARG A 39 -0.70 1.60 7.17
C ARG A 39 -0.52 1.06 5.75
N MET A 40 -1.56 1.10 4.94
CA MET A 40 -1.50 0.71 3.53
C MET A 40 -0.54 1.59 2.72
N GLU A 41 -0.58 2.91 2.90
CA GLU A 41 0.35 3.86 2.27
C GLU A 41 1.80 3.51 2.60
N ARG A 42 2.11 3.16 3.86
CA ARG A 42 3.43 2.72 4.29
C ARG A 42 3.89 1.44 3.57
N ILE A 43 3.00 0.46 3.39
CA ILE A 43 3.32 -0.77 2.64
C ILE A 43 3.63 -0.44 1.17
N VAL A 44 2.81 0.42 0.55
CA VAL A 44 3.03 0.84 -0.84
C VAL A 44 4.35 1.60 -0.98
N GLU A 45 4.66 2.52 -0.06
CA GLU A 45 5.93 3.26 -0.03
C GLU A 45 7.13 2.31 0.09
N MET A 46 7.05 1.30 0.95
CA MET A 46 8.08 0.28 1.15
C MET A 46 8.45 -0.44 -0.15
N TYR A 47 7.45 -0.96 -0.87
CA TYR A 47 7.66 -1.60 -2.17
C TYR A 47 8.08 -0.61 -3.27
N THR A 48 7.61 0.63 -3.21
CA THR A 48 8.00 1.68 -4.15
C THR A 48 9.50 1.99 -4.03
N ASN A 49 9.99 2.11 -2.80
CA ASN A 49 11.41 2.34 -2.51
C ASN A 49 12.26 1.14 -2.95
N GLU A 50 11.80 -0.09 -2.67
CA GLU A 50 12.49 -1.30 -3.11
C GLU A 50 12.59 -1.40 -4.64
N LEU A 51 11.51 -1.04 -5.35
CA LEU A 51 11.52 -0.99 -6.81
C LEU A 51 12.45 0.10 -7.34
N ALA A 52 12.51 1.26 -6.68
CA ALA A 52 13.44 2.32 -7.04
C ALA A 52 14.90 1.87 -6.86
N THR A 53 15.23 1.19 -5.76
CA THR A 53 16.54 0.58 -5.55
C THR A 53 16.85 -0.43 -6.66
N LYS A 54 15.93 -1.36 -6.96
CA LYS A 54 16.14 -2.33 -8.04
C LYS A 54 16.32 -1.70 -9.41
N ARG A 55 15.63 -0.59 -9.68
CA ARG A 55 15.81 0.20 -10.90
C ARG A 55 17.19 0.84 -10.95
N SER A 56 17.64 1.49 -9.88
CA SER A 56 18.97 2.12 -9.84
C SER A 56 20.09 1.09 -10.02
N LEU A 57 19.88 -0.16 -9.58
CA LEU A 57 20.79 -1.27 -9.85
C LEU A 57 20.92 -1.62 -11.34
N LEU A 58 19.89 -1.41 -12.17
CA LEU A 58 19.90 -1.77 -13.59
C LEU A 58 20.35 -0.61 -14.50
N GLU A 59 20.36 0.60 -13.98
CA GLU A 59 20.70 1.85 -14.68
C GLU A 59 22.22 2.11 -14.71
N GLU A 60 22.61 3.31 -15.18
CA GLU A 60 24.00 3.70 -15.50
C GLU A 60 24.97 3.69 -14.32
N ASP A 61 24.52 3.57 -13.07
CA ASP A 61 25.40 3.47 -11.90
C ASP A 61 25.47 2.04 -11.32
N GLY A 62 24.76 1.09 -11.95
CA GLY A 62 24.51 -0.24 -11.38
C GLY A 62 25.36 -1.37 -11.99
N TRP A 63 24.72 -2.52 -12.26
CA TRP A 63 25.38 -3.78 -12.64
C TRP A 63 26.34 -3.67 -13.82
N LYS A 64 26.09 -2.75 -14.75
CA LYS A 64 26.88 -2.57 -15.97
C LYS A 64 28.29 -2.02 -15.71
N HIS A 65 28.53 -1.42 -14.55
CA HIS A 65 29.79 -0.75 -14.21
C HIS A 65 30.63 -1.53 -13.21
N ILE A 66 30.19 -2.73 -12.82
CA ILE A 66 30.91 -3.59 -11.89
C ILE A 66 32.18 -4.09 -12.57
N THR A 67 33.33 -3.71 -12.00
CA THR A 67 34.65 -4.17 -12.48
C THR A 67 35.31 -5.14 -11.51
N ARG A 68 34.87 -5.14 -10.24
CA ARG A 68 35.41 -5.97 -9.16
C ARG A 68 34.38 -6.94 -8.60
N ARG A 69 34.86 -8.10 -8.18
CA ARG A 69 34.00 -9.15 -7.60
C ARG A 69 33.34 -8.70 -6.31
N GLU A 70 34.07 -7.95 -5.48
CA GLU A 70 33.60 -7.47 -4.18
C GLU A 70 32.43 -6.51 -4.35
N GLU A 71 32.50 -5.60 -5.32
CA GLU A 71 31.42 -4.69 -5.70
C GLU A 71 30.18 -5.48 -6.14
N GLY A 72 30.36 -6.51 -6.97
CA GLY A 72 29.26 -7.38 -7.39
C GLY A 72 28.60 -8.15 -6.24
N LEU A 73 29.37 -8.59 -5.25
CA LEU A 73 28.83 -9.24 -4.06
C LEU A 73 27.97 -8.28 -3.22
N VAL A 74 28.39 -7.01 -3.10
CA VAL A 74 27.61 -5.98 -2.39
C VAL A 74 26.29 -5.74 -3.11
N TRP A 75 26.31 -5.52 -4.42
CA TRP A 75 25.08 -5.30 -5.19
C TRP A 75 24.15 -6.52 -5.17
N MET A 76 24.70 -7.74 -5.18
CA MET A 76 23.89 -8.96 -5.06
C MET A 76 23.23 -9.05 -3.68
N SER A 77 23.97 -8.69 -2.63
CA SER A 77 23.44 -8.62 -1.28
C SER A 77 22.27 -7.63 -1.19
N VAL A 78 22.39 -6.45 -1.79
CA VAL A 78 21.28 -5.48 -1.85
C VAL A 78 20.07 -6.06 -2.60
N TRP A 79 20.30 -6.70 -3.75
CA TRP A 79 19.22 -7.30 -4.55
C TRP A 79 18.48 -8.43 -3.81
N LEU A 80 19.21 -9.28 -3.11
CA LEU A 80 18.67 -10.46 -2.43
C LEU A 80 17.96 -10.10 -1.13
N ASN A 81 18.54 -9.20 -0.34
CA ASN A 81 18.04 -8.90 1.01
C ASN A 81 16.94 -7.84 1.04
N GLN A 82 16.67 -7.16 -0.07
CA GLN A 82 15.55 -6.21 -0.22
C GLN A 82 15.47 -5.20 0.94
N PRO A 83 16.49 -4.35 1.12
CA PRO A 83 16.69 -3.58 2.36
C PRO A 83 15.57 -2.61 2.71
N SER A 84 14.72 -2.25 1.74
CA SER A 84 13.57 -1.38 2.00
C SER A 84 12.38 -2.15 2.58
N ILE A 85 12.36 -3.48 2.49
CA ILE A 85 11.28 -4.34 2.97
C ILE A 85 11.47 -4.66 4.46
N VAL A 86 10.49 -4.29 5.27
CA VAL A 86 10.47 -4.55 6.72
C VAL A 86 9.41 -5.62 6.99
N GLU A 87 9.82 -6.87 7.15
CA GLU A 87 8.91 -8.02 7.32
C GLU A 87 7.92 -7.82 8.48
N PHE A 88 8.37 -7.25 9.59
CA PHE A 88 7.52 -6.95 10.75
C PHE A 88 6.30 -6.07 10.39
N ASP A 89 6.50 -5.05 9.55
CA ASP A 89 5.40 -4.17 9.15
C ASP A 89 4.40 -4.88 8.22
N LEU A 90 4.88 -5.85 7.43
CA LEU A 90 4.03 -6.67 6.56
C LEU A 90 3.19 -7.65 7.39
N ASP A 91 3.81 -8.33 8.35
CA ASP A 91 3.13 -9.24 9.25
C ASP A 91 2.04 -8.52 10.06
N GLU A 92 2.36 -7.34 10.61
CA GLU A 92 1.39 -6.51 11.34
C GLU A 92 0.22 -6.06 10.43
N PHE A 93 0.52 -5.71 9.18
CA PHE A 93 -0.51 -5.30 8.22
C PHE A 93 -1.37 -6.47 7.73
N ASP A 94 -0.79 -7.66 7.58
CA ASP A 94 -1.52 -8.88 7.22
C ASP A 94 -2.48 -9.31 8.34
N ASP A 95 -2.04 -9.27 9.60
CA ASP A 95 -2.89 -9.52 10.76
C ASP A 95 -4.04 -8.50 10.86
N LEU A 96 -3.76 -7.23 10.56
CA LEU A 96 -4.77 -6.19 10.45
C LEU A 96 -5.76 -6.53 9.33
N CYS A 97 -5.29 -6.93 8.14
CA CYS A 97 -6.16 -7.28 7.02
C CYS A 97 -7.04 -8.50 7.32
N LYS A 98 -6.49 -9.56 7.94
CA LYS A 98 -7.26 -10.73 8.39
C LYS A 98 -8.38 -10.33 9.36
N THR A 99 -8.04 -9.50 10.33
CA THR A 99 -9.01 -9.02 11.34
C THR A 99 -10.12 -8.19 10.70
N GLU A 100 -9.75 -7.25 9.84
CA GLU A 100 -10.65 -6.23 9.32
C GLU A 100 -11.46 -6.70 8.10
N LEU A 101 -10.82 -7.37 7.15
CA LEU A 101 -11.40 -7.73 5.86
C LEU A 101 -11.90 -9.18 5.81
N GLY A 102 -11.61 -10.00 6.83
CA GLY A 102 -12.00 -11.40 6.86
C GLY A 102 -11.35 -12.23 5.74
N ALA A 103 -10.13 -11.86 5.35
CA ALA A 103 -9.31 -12.66 4.45
C ALA A 103 -8.87 -13.93 5.20
N GLU A 104 -9.60 -15.03 4.99
CA GLU A 104 -9.14 -16.41 5.21
C GLU A 104 -8.56 -16.97 3.91
#